data_AF-A0A7R9LYV1-F1
#
_entry.id   AF-A0A7R9LYV1-F1
#
_cell.length_a   1.000
_cell.length_b   1.000
_cell.length_c   1.000
_cell.angle_alpha   90.00
_cell.angle_beta   90.00
_cell.angle_gamma   90.00
#
_symmetry.space_group_name_H-M   'P 1'
#
loop_
_entity.id
_entity.type
_entity.pdbx_description
1 polymer ?
#
loop_
_entity_poly.entity_id
_entity_poly.type
_entity_poly.pdbx_seq_one_letter_code
_entity_poly.pdbx_strand_id
1 'polypeptide(L)'
;MSKLWSLPVIYVCENNGYGMGTSAERAAASTDYYTRGDYIPGLWVDGMDVLATREATRFLADLCRKGKGPFVMEVATYRYHGHSMSDPGTSYRTRDEIQEVRQTRDPITSFKDKIISSDLVTIEELKDIDNKIKKEVDDAVAIARSEPEIGAEE
;
A
#
# COMPACT_ATOMS: atom_id res chain seq x y z
N MET A 1 24.85 -6.11 -1.12
CA MET A 1 25.27 -6.57 0.22
C MET A 1 24.34 -7.63 0.81
N SER A 2 23.02 -7.39 0.87
CA SER A 2 22.06 -8.31 1.49
C SER A 2 22.12 -9.75 0.97
N LYS A 3 22.29 -9.96 -0.35
CA LYS A 3 22.46 -11.31 -0.90
C LYS A 3 23.77 -11.97 -0.47
N LEU A 4 24.87 -11.22 -0.50
CA LEU A 4 26.21 -11.71 -0.13
C LEU A 4 26.24 -12.22 1.32
N TRP A 5 25.58 -11.50 2.22
CA TRP A 5 25.51 -11.86 3.65
C TRP A 5 24.28 -12.70 4.01
N SER A 6 23.48 -13.11 3.02
CA SER A 6 22.22 -13.84 3.23
C SER A 6 21.31 -13.20 4.27
N LEU A 7 21.19 -11.87 4.26
CA LEU A 7 20.39 -11.15 5.25
C LEU A 7 18.89 -11.47 5.09
N PRO A 8 18.13 -11.58 6.20
CA PRO A 8 16.69 -11.79 6.18
C PRO A 8 15.94 -10.48 5.89
N VAL A 9 16.04 -9.97 4.66
CA VAL A 9 15.45 -8.69 4.23
C VAL A 9 14.45 -8.91 3.11
N ILE A 10 13.26 -8.30 3.23
CA ILE A 10 12.29 -8.18 2.15
C ILE A 10 12.33 -6.73 1.67
N TYR A 11 12.76 -6.51 0.43
CA TYR A 11 12.68 -5.21 -0.21
C TYR A 11 11.29 -5.04 -0.80
N VAL A 12 10.54 -4.05 -0.34
CA VAL A 12 9.19 -3.78 -0.83
C VAL A 12 9.20 -2.55 -1.73
N CYS A 13 8.73 -2.71 -2.97
CA CYS A 13 8.48 -1.61 -3.89
C CYS A 13 6.97 -1.39 -3.99
N GLU A 14 6.47 -0.32 -3.39
CA GLU A 14 5.07 0.10 -3.53
C GLU A 14 4.91 0.84 -4.86
N ASN A 15 4.57 0.10 -5.91
CA ASN A 15 4.40 0.64 -7.25
C ASN A 15 2.98 1.20 -7.39
N ASN A 16 2.84 2.51 -7.20
CA ASN A 16 1.60 3.25 -7.41
C ASN A 16 1.48 3.88 -8.83
N GLY A 17 2.39 3.54 -9.73
CA GLY A 17 2.46 4.06 -11.11
C GLY A 17 3.23 5.38 -11.29
N TYR A 18 3.49 6.14 -10.21
CA TYR A 18 4.05 7.50 -10.33
C TYR A 18 5.10 7.84 -9.25
N GLY A 19 6.29 8.25 -9.69
CA GLY A 19 7.28 8.95 -8.87
C GLY A 19 7.04 10.46 -8.90
N MET A 20 6.41 11.03 -7.87
CA MET A 20 5.88 12.40 -7.88
C MET A 20 4.93 12.61 -9.08
N GLY A 21 5.39 13.28 -10.15
CA GLY A 21 4.64 13.49 -11.39
C GLY A 21 5.20 12.75 -12.61
N THR A 22 6.19 11.87 -12.42
CA THR A 22 6.80 11.07 -13.49
C THR A 22 6.24 9.66 -13.45
N SER A 23 5.66 9.19 -14.55
CA SER A 23 5.15 7.81 -14.62
C SER A 23 6.29 6.79 -14.62
N ALA A 24 5.98 5.55 -14.22
CA ALA A 24 6.94 4.45 -14.17
C ALA A 24 7.69 4.26 -15.51
N GLU A 25 6.97 4.32 -16.64
CA GLU A 25 7.50 4.11 -17.99
C GLU A 25 8.47 5.21 -18.42
N ARG A 26 8.32 6.42 -17.85
CA ARG A 26 9.21 7.56 -18.11
C ARG A 26 10.44 7.56 -17.21
N ALA A 27 10.34 6.93 -16.04
CA ALA A 27 11.40 6.92 -15.03
C ALA A 27 12.28 5.67 -15.07
N ALA A 28 11.75 4.55 -15.57
CA ALA A 28 12.44 3.26 -15.59
C ALA A 28 12.35 2.60 -16.98
N ALA A 29 13.49 2.17 -17.51
CA ALA A 29 13.54 1.43 -18.77
C ALA A 29 12.89 0.02 -18.67
N SER A 30 12.80 -0.53 -17.47
CA SER A 30 12.03 -1.73 -17.14
C SER A 30 11.19 -1.43 -15.90
N THR A 31 9.87 -1.58 -16.07
CA THR A 31 8.85 -1.35 -15.05
C THR A 31 8.50 -2.62 -14.25
N ASP A 32 9.16 -3.74 -14.55
CA ASP A 32 9.06 -4.98 -13.76
C ASP A 32 9.92 -4.87 -12.49
N TYR A 33 9.49 -4.04 -11.52
CA TYR A 33 10.29 -3.71 -10.34
C TYR A 33 10.69 -4.93 -9.51
N TYR A 34 9.84 -5.96 -9.44
CA TYR A 34 10.17 -7.22 -8.77
C TYR A 34 11.40 -7.93 -9.34
N THR A 35 11.75 -7.71 -10.61
CA THR A 35 12.93 -8.34 -11.26
C THR A 35 14.23 -7.57 -11.03
N ARG A 36 14.15 -6.33 -10.52
CA ARG A 36 15.29 -5.42 -10.42
C ARG A 36 16.34 -5.82 -9.38
N GLY A 37 16.00 -6.81 -8.56
CA GLY A 37 16.94 -7.49 -7.68
C GLY A 37 17.99 -8.33 -8.41
N ASP A 38 17.83 -8.57 -9.71
CA ASP A 38 18.70 -9.41 -10.55
C ASP A 38 18.87 -10.82 -9.95
N TYR A 39 19.95 -11.04 -9.19
CA TYR A 39 20.21 -12.27 -8.46
C TYR A 39 19.36 -12.45 -7.17
N ILE A 40 18.60 -11.43 -6.77
CA ILE A 40 17.64 -11.50 -5.66
C ILE A 40 16.26 -11.89 -6.22
N PRO A 41 15.67 -13.04 -5.82
CA PRO A 41 14.36 -13.45 -6.31
C PRO A 41 13.27 -12.42 -5.98
N GLY A 42 12.36 -12.23 -6.92
CA GLY A 42 11.27 -11.26 -6.83
C GLY A 42 9.88 -11.89 -6.92
N LEU A 43 8.89 -11.22 -6.32
CA LEU A 43 7.47 -11.55 -6.42
C LEU A 43 6.66 -10.29 -6.75
N TRP A 44 5.82 -10.36 -7.78
CA TRP A 44 4.80 -9.35 -8.06
C TRP A 44 3.52 -9.69 -7.29
N VAL A 45 2.91 -8.68 -6.67
CA VAL A 45 1.75 -8.83 -5.79
C VAL A 45 0.71 -7.78 -6.15
N ASP A 46 -0.56 -8.20 -6.25
CA ASP A 46 -1.67 -7.26 -6.31
C ASP A 46 -1.83 -6.56 -4.95
N GLY A 47 -1.39 -5.29 -4.88
CA GLY A 47 -1.47 -4.44 -3.70
C GLY A 47 -2.87 -3.89 -3.42
N MET A 48 -3.83 -4.14 -4.31
CA MET A 48 -5.24 -3.80 -4.10
C MET A 48 -6.04 -4.98 -3.52
N ASP A 49 -5.41 -6.15 -3.34
CA ASP A 49 -5.96 -7.31 -2.64
C ASP A 49 -5.22 -7.56 -1.32
N VAL A 50 -5.89 -7.27 -0.20
CA VAL A 50 -5.33 -7.43 1.15
C VAL A 50 -4.94 -8.87 1.46
N LEU A 51 -5.65 -9.86 0.90
CA LEU A 51 -5.34 -11.27 1.11
C LEU A 51 -4.11 -11.68 0.30
N ALA A 52 -3.98 -11.22 -0.95
CA ALA A 52 -2.78 -11.46 -1.76
C ALA A 52 -1.54 -10.86 -1.10
N THR A 53 -1.64 -9.62 -0.62
CA THR A 53 -0.55 -8.93 0.10
C THR A 53 -0.18 -9.66 1.39
N ARG A 54 -1.16 -10.12 2.16
CA ARG A 54 -0.93 -10.90 3.39
C ARG A 54 -0.23 -12.22 3.10
N GLU A 55 -0.69 -12.99 2.11
CA GLU A 55 -0.12 -14.30 1.81
C GLU A 55 1.29 -14.19 1.21
N ALA A 56 1.53 -13.23 0.32
CA ALA A 56 2.87 -12.93 -0.19
C ALA A 56 3.84 -12.56 0.93
N THR A 57 3.41 -11.70 1.85
CA THR A 57 4.21 -11.29 3.01
C THR A 57 4.52 -12.48 3.92
N ARG A 58 3.52 -13.32 4.22
CA ARG A 58 3.71 -14.55 5.03
C ARG A 58 4.73 -15.49 4.40
N PHE A 59 4.60 -15.73 3.10
CA PHE A 59 5.49 -16.60 2.33
C PHE A 59 6.93 -16.10 2.36
N LEU A 60 7.18 -14.84 1.99
CA LEU A 60 8.53 -14.28 1.95
C LEU A 60 9.15 -14.17 3.35
N ALA A 61 8.35 -13.80 4.36
CA ALA A 61 8.83 -13.71 5.74
C ALA A 61 9.24 -15.09 6.30
N ASP A 62 8.49 -16.14 6.00
CA ASP A 62 8.88 -17.51 6.35
C ASP A 62 10.21 -17.92 5.70
N LEU A 63 10.39 -17.63 4.41
CA LEU A 63 11.64 -17.91 3.70
C LEU A 63 12.84 -17.13 4.27
N CYS A 64 12.68 -15.84 4.57
CA CYS A 64 13.71 -15.04 5.23
C CYS A 64 14.09 -15.64 6.59
N ARG A 65 13.09 -16.01 7.42
CA ARG A 65 13.33 -16.63 8.74
C ARG A 65 14.02 -17.99 8.64
N LYS A 66 13.80 -18.74 7.54
CA LYS A 66 14.49 -19.99 7.22
C LYS A 66 15.89 -19.79 6.62
N GLY A 67 16.41 -18.56 6.61
CA GLY A 67 17.76 -18.26 6.13
C GLY A 67 17.92 -18.34 4.62
N LYS A 68 16.85 -18.19 3.84
CA LYS A 68 16.91 -18.20 2.36
C LYS A 68 17.45 -16.89 1.76
N GLY A 69 17.87 -15.95 2.61
CA GLY A 69 18.41 -14.65 2.23
C GLY A 69 17.31 -13.64 1.90
N PRO A 70 17.62 -12.63 1.08
CA PRO A 70 16.68 -11.55 0.78
C PRO A 70 15.75 -11.86 -0.39
N PHE A 71 14.65 -11.11 -0.46
CA PHE A 71 13.67 -11.15 -1.56
C PHE A 71 13.24 -9.74 -1.96
N VAL A 72 12.75 -9.58 -3.20
CA VAL A 72 12.04 -8.38 -3.65
C VAL A 72 10.55 -8.67 -3.73
N MET A 73 9.72 -7.75 -3.25
CA MET A 73 8.27 -7.80 -3.38
C MET A 73 7.81 -6.49 -4.03
N GLU A 74 7.26 -6.57 -5.24
CA GLU A 74 6.57 -5.44 -5.85
C GLU A 74 5.09 -5.52 -5.49
N VAL A 75 4.59 -4.46 -4.87
CA VAL A 75 3.19 -4.32 -4.47
C VAL A 75 2.56 -3.30 -5.41
N ALA A 76 1.84 -3.80 -6.43
CA ALA A 76 1.17 -2.97 -7.41
C ALA A 76 -0.11 -2.39 -6.81
N THR A 77 -0.08 -1.11 -6.48
CA THR A 77 -1.13 -0.39 -5.76
C THR A 77 -1.46 0.92 -6.47
N TYR A 78 -2.20 1.82 -5.81
CA TYR A 78 -2.54 3.12 -6.37
C TYR A 78 -2.77 4.18 -5.28
N ARG A 79 -2.33 5.42 -5.54
CA ARG A 79 -2.63 6.57 -4.67
C ARG A 79 -3.74 7.43 -5.26
N TYR A 80 -4.81 7.64 -4.49
CA TYR A 80 -5.95 8.44 -4.95
C TYR A 80 -5.68 9.94 -4.95
N HIS A 81 -4.91 10.42 -3.96
CA HIS A 81 -4.46 11.81 -3.92
C HIS A 81 -3.20 12.02 -4.77
N GLY A 82 -2.86 13.28 -5.02
CA GLY A 82 -1.59 13.68 -5.63
C GLY A 82 -0.38 13.26 -4.79
N HIS A 83 0.83 13.65 -5.21
CA HIS A 83 2.05 13.25 -4.51
C HIS A 83 2.10 13.78 -3.07
N SER A 84 1.58 14.99 -2.86
CA SER A 84 1.47 15.64 -1.56
C SER A 84 0.30 16.63 -1.58
N MET A 85 0.06 17.33 -0.47
CA MET A 85 -1.00 18.35 -0.39
C MET A 85 -0.80 19.53 -1.37
N SER A 86 0.44 19.81 -1.81
CA SER A 86 0.72 20.87 -2.79
C SER A 86 0.60 20.40 -4.25
N ASP A 87 0.42 19.09 -4.48
CA ASP A 87 0.27 18.51 -5.81
C ASP A 87 -1.17 18.02 -6.01
N PRO A 88 -1.98 18.68 -6.86
CA PRO A 88 -3.33 18.22 -7.17
C PRO A 88 -3.39 16.88 -7.92
N GLY A 89 -2.28 16.47 -8.56
CA GLY A 89 -2.18 15.20 -9.26
C GLY A 89 -2.96 15.08 -10.58
N THR A 90 -3.37 16.20 -11.18
CA THR A 90 -4.17 16.25 -12.42
C THR A 90 -3.38 16.63 -13.67
N SER A 91 -2.10 16.98 -13.54
CA SER A 91 -1.25 17.40 -14.68
C SER A 91 -0.57 16.23 -15.40
N TYR A 92 -0.51 15.05 -14.78
CA TYR A 92 0.23 13.89 -15.26
C TYR A 92 -0.59 12.59 -15.31
N ARG A 93 -1.90 12.67 -14.98
CA ARG A 93 -2.88 11.59 -15.05
C ARG A 93 -4.29 12.16 -15.07
N THR A 94 -5.27 11.39 -15.52
CA THR A 94 -6.65 11.86 -15.65
C THR A 94 -7.46 11.60 -14.38
N ARG A 95 -8.55 12.35 -14.21
CA ARG A 95 -9.52 12.06 -13.15
C ARG A 95 -10.25 10.73 -13.40
N ASP A 96 -10.45 10.39 -14.66
CA ASP A 96 -11.10 9.15 -15.08
C ASP A 96 -10.29 7.93 -14.65
N GLU A 97 -8.96 7.95 -14.81
CA GLU A 97 -8.07 6.88 -14.34
C GLU A 97 -8.21 6.66 -12.82
N ILE A 98 -8.17 7.74 -12.03
CA ILE A 98 -8.31 7.67 -10.57
C ILE A 98 -9.69 7.10 -10.20
N GLN A 99 -10.74 7.54 -10.90
CA GLN A 99 -12.10 7.11 -10.66
C GLN A 99 -12.29 5.63 -11.02
N GLU A 100 -11.75 5.19 -12.16
CA GLU A 100 -11.79 3.80 -12.60
C GLU A 100 -11.15 2.88 -11.57
N VAL A 101 -9.92 3.21 -11.11
CA VAL A 101 -9.24 2.41 -10.08
C VAL A 101 -10.03 2.38 -8.77
N ARG A 102 -10.59 3.52 -8.33
CA ARG A 102 -11.41 3.57 -7.12
C ARG A 102 -12.70 2.74 -7.24
N GLN A 103 -13.34 2.74 -8.40
CA GLN A 103 -14.59 2.01 -8.60
C GLN A 103 -14.38 0.51 -8.77
N THR A 104 -13.26 0.10 -9.37
CA THR A 104 -13.04 -1.30 -9.77
C THR A 104 -12.06 -2.05 -8.88
N ARG A 105 -11.17 -1.34 -8.16
CA ARG A 105 -10.07 -1.95 -7.41
C ARG A 105 -9.89 -1.40 -6.00
N ASP A 106 -10.84 -0.65 -5.45
CA ASP A 106 -10.71 -0.17 -4.06
C ASP A 106 -10.56 -1.35 -3.07
N PRO A 107 -9.47 -1.40 -2.28
CA PRO A 107 -9.14 -2.57 -1.46
C PRO A 107 -10.14 -2.78 -0.33
N ILE A 108 -10.76 -1.71 0.17
CA ILE A 108 -11.78 -1.78 1.23
C ILE A 108 -13.06 -2.38 0.67
N THR A 109 -13.53 -1.86 -0.47
CA THR A 109 -14.75 -2.32 -1.16
C THR A 109 -14.60 -3.77 -1.60
N SER A 110 -13.49 -4.10 -2.27
CA SER A 110 -13.23 -5.47 -2.74
C SER A 110 -13.19 -6.47 -1.57
N PHE A 111 -12.51 -6.12 -0.47
CA PHE A 111 -12.46 -7.02 0.69
C PHE A 111 -13.81 -7.12 1.41
N LYS A 112 -14.53 -6.01 1.56
CA LYS A 112 -15.89 -5.97 2.10
C LYS A 112 -16.82 -6.92 1.34
N ASP A 113 -16.82 -6.86 0.02
CA ASP A 113 -17.69 -7.71 -0.81
C ASP A 113 -17.33 -9.19 -0.64
N LYS A 114 -16.03 -9.52 -0.55
CA LYS A 114 -15.57 -10.90 -0.29
C LYS A 114 -16.06 -11.45 1.06
N ILE A 115 -15.96 -10.66 2.13
CA ILE A 115 -16.34 -11.14 3.48
C ILE A 115 -17.86 -11.18 3.69
N ILE A 116 -18.62 -10.27 3.05
CA ILE A 116 -20.09 -10.33 3.04
C ILE A 116 -20.55 -11.55 2.25
N SER A 117 -20.05 -11.75 1.03
CA SER A 117 -20.43 -12.89 0.18
C SER A 117 -20.02 -14.26 0.74
N SER A 118 -19.11 -14.26 1.72
CA SER A 118 -18.69 -15.46 2.45
C SER A 118 -19.42 -15.63 3.80
N ASP A 119 -20.46 -14.84 4.06
CA ASP A 119 -21.24 -14.84 5.32
C ASP A 119 -20.38 -14.70 6.58
N LEU A 120 -19.23 -14.02 6.48
CA LEU A 120 -18.32 -13.81 7.62
C LEU A 120 -18.71 -12.59 8.46
N VAL A 121 -19.51 -11.69 7.90
CA VAL A 121 -19.95 -10.44 8.53
C VAL A 121 -21.23 -9.94 7.86
N THR A 122 -22.03 -9.20 8.61
CA THR A 122 -23.22 -8.48 8.11
C THR A 122 -22.90 -7.05 7.66
N ILE A 123 -23.79 -6.45 6.88
CA ILE A 123 -23.65 -5.05 6.46
C ILE A 123 -23.74 -4.11 7.67
N GLU A 124 -24.58 -4.45 8.64
CA GLU A 124 -24.82 -3.70 9.87
C GLU A 124 -23.55 -3.67 10.74
N GLU A 125 -22.90 -4.81 10.94
CA GLU A 125 -21.62 -4.88 11.69
C GLU A 125 -20.53 -4.02 11.05
N LEU A 126 -20.45 -3.98 9.72
CA LEU A 126 -19.49 -3.12 9.03
C LEU A 126 -19.81 -1.64 9.18
N LYS A 127 -21.10 -1.25 9.16
CA LYS A 127 -21.51 0.13 9.43
C LYS A 127 -21.17 0.57 10.85
N ASP A 128 -21.32 -0.34 11.82
CA ASP A 128 -20.96 -0.07 13.21
C ASP A 128 -19.45 0.14 13.35
N ILE A 129 -18.63 -0.64 12.63
CA ILE A 129 -17.18 -0.43 12.55
C ILE A 129 -16.87 0.94 11.93
N ASP A 130 -17.48 1.29 10.80
CA ASP A 130 -17.26 2.60 10.14
C ASP A 130 -17.57 3.77 11.07
N ASN A 131 -18.69 3.70 11.80
CA ASN A 131 -19.07 4.73 12.77
C ASN A 131 -18.09 4.82 13.93
N LYS A 132 -17.62 3.68 14.45
CA LYS A 132 -16.63 3.62 15.52
C LYS A 132 -15.30 4.24 15.08
N ILE A 133 -14.79 3.86 13.91
CA ILE A 133 -13.53 4.37 13.37
C ILE A 133 -13.63 5.86 13.07
N LYS A 134 -14.76 6.33 12.53
CA LYS A 134 -15.00 7.76 12.32
C LYS A 134 -14.89 8.54 13.62
N LYS A 135 -15.54 8.07 14.68
CA LYS A 135 -15.46 8.70 16.00
C LYS A 135 -14.03 8.71 16.54
N GLU A 136 -13.32 7.60 16.43
CA GLU A 136 -11.92 7.49 16.86
C GLU A 136 -11.02 8.51 16.16
N VAL A 137 -11.18 8.67 14.83
CA VAL A 137 -10.44 9.67 14.06
C VAL A 137 -10.83 11.10 14.47
N ASP A 138 -12.12 11.39 14.66
CA ASP A 138 -12.59 12.72 15.08
C ASP A 138 -12.04 13.10 16.46
N ASP A 139 -12.04 12.16 17.42
CA ASP A 139 -11.50 12.33 18.76
C ASP A 139 -9.96 12.56 18.70
N ALA A 140 -9.24 11.80 17.87
CA ALA A 140 -7.80 11.99 17.67
C ALA A 140 -7.46 13.35 17.04
N VAL A 141 -8.26 13.82 16.08
CA VAL A 141 -8.10 15.15 15.48
C VAL A 141 -8.35 16.27 16.49
N ALA A 142 -9.31 16.10 17.39
CA ALA A 142 -9.57 17.06 18.45
C ALA A 142 -8.37 17.19 19.40
N ILE A 143 -7.77 16.05 19.79
CA ILE A 143 -6.55 16.02 20.61
C ILE A 143 -5.41 16.75 19.87
N ALA A 144 -5.10 16.34 18.64
CA ALA A 144 -3.99 16.88 17.85
C ALA A 144 -4.10 18.40 17.59
N ARG A 145 -5.31 18.97 17.61
CA ARG A 145 -5.54 20.42 17.49
C ARG A 145 -5.45 21.18 18.81
N SER A 146 -5.64 20.49 19.92
CA SER A 146 -5.67 21.08 21.26
C SER A 146 -4.31 21.02 21.96
N GLU A 147 -3.43 20.10 21.53
CA GLU A 147 -2.09 19.99 22.07
C GLU A 147 -1.28 21.26 21.78
N PRO A 148 -0.55 21.80 22.77
CA PRO A 148 0.32 22.94 22.55
C PRO A 148 1.47 22.55 21.61
N GLU A 149 2.00 23.54 20.89
CA GLU A 149 3.29 23.36 20.22
C GLU A 149 4.37 23.03 21.25
N ILE A 150 5.38 22.28 20.81
CA ILE A 150 6.56 22.00 21.62
C ILE A 150 7.23 23.34 21.98
N GLY A 151 7.58 23.49 23.25
CA GLY A 151 8.24 24.71 23.76
C GLY A 151 9.59 24.93 23.06
N ALA A 152 10.06 26.17 23.01
CA ALA A 152 11.31 26.49 22.32
C ALA A 152 12.55 25.84 22.96
N GLU A 153 12.41 25.37 24.19
CA GLU A 153 13.42 24.73 25.03
C GLU A 153 13.50 23.19 24.90
N GLU A 154 12.54 22.54 24.23
CA GLU A 154 12.57 21.12 23.86
C GLU A 154 13.08 20.91 22.43
#